data_AF-A0A7C6HB19-F1
#
_entry.id   AF-A0A7C6HB19-F1
#
_cell.length_a   1.000
_cell.length_b   1.000
_cell.length_c   1.000
_cell.angle_alpha   90.00
_cell.angle_beta   90.00
_cell.angle_gamma   90.00
#
_symmetry.space_group_name_H-M   'P 1'
#
loop_
_entity.id
_entity.type
_entity.pdbx_description
1 polymer ?
#
loop_
_entity_poly.entity_id
_entity_poly.type
_entity_poly.pdbx_seq_one_letter_code
_entity_poly.pdbx_strand_id
1 'polypeptide(L)'
;MPRLTPLDIHNKEFTRSFRGYNEDEVDEFLDLIVAELEWFIRENEELHANIAGLESRINHYKGLEETLKNAIVLAQKAADQIKESAAREADAIIEEARRQADIIRQQAEEVRKKAYEEIEAQRQKAMRFKAEMRTLLQSTLEMLDKNVDNITRVFDGENNRNDWRQ
;
A
#
# COMPACT_ATOMS: atom_id res chain seq x y z
N MET A 1 3.00 -69.01 -16.58
CA MET A 1 2.43 -70.36 -16.40
C MET A 1 0.97 -70.29 -16.77
N PRO A 2 0.43 -71.23 -17.55
CA PRO A 2 -1.01 -71.27 -17.81
C PRO A 2 -1.73 -71.43 -16.47
N ARG A 3 -2.65 -70.52 -16.16
CA ARG A 3 -3.48 -70.60 -14.95
C ARG A 3 -4.62 -71.57 -15.26
N LEU A 4 -4.81 -72.56 -14.39
CA LEU A 4 -6.00 -73.42 -14.46
C LEU A 4 -7.25 -72.58 -14.28
N THR A 5 -8.21 -72.74 -15.19
CA THR A 5 -9.55 -72.19 -15.01
C THR A 5 -10.43 -73.18 -14.24
N PRO A 6 -11.51 -72.73 -13.59
CA PRO A 6 -12.49 -73.64 -12.99
C PRO A 6 -12.99 -74.68 -13.99
N LEU A 7 -13.14 -74.30 -15.26
CA LEU A 7 -13.54 -75.19 -16.35
C LEU A 7 -12.48 -76.24 -16.69
N ASP A 8 -11.19 -75.91 -16.57
CA ASP A 8 -10.09 -76.86 -16.78
C ASP A 8 -10.02 -77.92 -15.67
N ILE A 9 -10.45 -77.58 -14.45
CA ILE A 9 -10.53 -78.50 -13.30
C ILE A 9 -11.76 -79.40 -13.45
N HIS A 10 -12.91 -78.83 -13.82
CA HIS A 10 -14.14 -79.59 -14.05
C HIS A 10 -14.03 -80.60 -15.21
N ASN A 11 -13.31 -80.25 -16.28
CA ASN A 11 -13.13 -81.13 -17.43
C ASN A 11 -11.92 -82.07 -17.30
N LYS A 12 -11.32 -82.18 -16.10
CA LYS A 12 -10.10 -82.96 -15.90
C LYS A 12 -10.42 -84.44 -15.73
N GLU A 13 -10.08 -85.24 -16.74
CA GLU A 13 -10.13 -86.70 -16.62
C GLU A 13 -8.81 -87.27 -16.04
N PHE A 14 -8.94 -88.16 -15.06
CA PHE A 14 -7.83 -88.88 -14.44
C PHE A 14 -7.75 -90.32 -14.96
N THR A 15 -6.54 -90.84 -15.14
CA THR A 15 -6.33 -92.24 -15.57
C THR A 15 -6.48 -93.20 -14.39
N ARG A 16 -7.19 -94.33 -14.62
CA ARG A 16 -7.40 -95.36 -13.60
C ARG A 16 -6.14 -96.20 -13.37
N SER A 17 -5.81 -96.48 -12.11
CA SER A 17 -4.67 -97.30 -11.70
C SER A 17 -5.08 -98.32 -10.63
N PHE A 18 -4.42 -99.49 -10.61
CA PHE A 18 -4.68 -100.54 -9.62
C PHE A 18 -4.20 -100.07 -8.23
N ARG A 19 -5.15 -99.64 -7.38
CA ARG A 19 -5.00 -98.88 -6.10
C ARG A 19 -4.94 -97.35 -6.23
N GLY A 20 -5.79 -96.76 -7.07
CA GLY A 20 -6.01 -95.31 -7.13
C GLY A 20 -6.90 -94.77 -5.99
N TYR A 21 -7.04 -93.44 -5.93
CA TYR A 21 -8.02 -92.76 -5.08
C TYR A 21 -9.45 -93.10 -5.50
N ASN A 22 -10.41 -92.95 -4.58
CA ASN A 22 -11.83 -93.12 -4.86
C ASN A 22 -12.30 -92.00 -5.80
N GLU A 23 -12.90 -92.34 -6.94
CA GLU A 23 -13.35 -91.38 -7.96
C GLU A 23 -14.40 -90.42 -7.39
N ASP A 24 -15.38 -90.94 -6.63
CA ASP A 24 -16.47 -90.13 -6.06
C ASP A 24 -15.95 -89.08 -5.05
N GLU A 25 -14.97 -89.45 -4.20
CA GLU A 25 -14.36 -88.53 -3.23
C GLU A 25 -13.46 -87.48 -3.90
N VAL A 26 -12.81 -87.86 -5.01
CA VAL A 26 -12.00 -86.94 -5.80
C VAL A 26 -12.89 -85.93 -6.52
N ASP A 27 -13.99 -86.37 -7.12
CA ASP A 27 -14.94 -85.49 -7.80
C ASP A 27 -15.57 -84.49 -6.82
N GLU A 28 -16.03 -84.94 -5.64
CA GLU A 28 -16.60 -84.06 -4.61
C GLU A 28 -15.58 -83.02 -4.10
N PHE A 29 -14.29 -83.40 -4.00
CA PHE A 29 -13.22 -82.47 -3.66
C PHE A 29 -12.89 -81.49 -4.79
N LEU A 30 -12.94 -81.93 -6.06
CA LEU A 30 -12.73 -81.07 -7.22
C LEU A 30 -13.85 -80.04 -7.36
N ASP A 31 -15.10 -80.40 -7.08
CA ASP A 31 -16.22 -79.45 -7.04
C ASP A 31 -16.00 -78.35 -6.00
N LEU A 32 -15.49 -78.71 -4.82
CA LEU A 32 -15.12 -77.74 -3.78
C LEU A 32 -13.99 -76.81 -4.26
N ILE A 33 -12.96 -77.34 -4.92
CA ILE A 33 -11.86 -76.55 -5.49
C ILE A 33 -12.38 -75.61 -6.58
N VAL A 34 -13.28 -76.07 -7.46
CA VAL A 34 -13.88 -75.26 -8.52
C VAL A 34 -14.64 -74.08 -7.91
N ALA A 35 -15.49 -74.32 -6.91
CA ALA A 35 -16.26 -73.28 -6.24
C ALA A 35 -15.35 -72.24 -5.56
N GLU A 36 -14.31 -72.70 -4.85
CA GLU A 36 -13.36 -71.82 -4.16
C GLU A 36 -12.51 -71.01 -5.16
N LEU A 37 -12.08 -71.63 -6.26
CA LEU A 37 -11.31 -70.96 -7.31
C LEU A 37 -12.15 -69.88 -8.00
N GLU A 38 -13.43 -70.14 -8.29
CA GLU A 38 -14.34 -69.13 -8.81
C GLU A 38 -14.53 -67.96 -7.84
N TRP A 39 -14.67 -68.24 -6.54
CA TRP A 39 -14.77 -67.20 -5.53
C TRP A 39 -13.50 -66.34 -5.48
N PHE A 40 -12.32 -66.96 -5.47
CA PHE A 40 -11.05 -66.23 -5.53
C PHE A 40 -10.90 -65.38 -6.79
N ILE A 41 -11.33 -65.88 -7.96
CA ILE A 41 -11.28 -65.10 -9.20
C ILE A 41 -12.17 -63.86 -9.09
N ARG A 42 -13.41 -64.02 -8.62
CA ARG A 42 -14.34 -62.89 -8.43
C ARG A 42 -13.80 -61.86 -7.44
N GLU A 43 -13.28 -62.31 -6.29
CA GLU A 43 -12.70 -61.40 -5.29
C GLU A 43 -11.45 -60.70 -5.84
N ASN A 44 -10.61 -61.41 -6.61
CA ASN A 44 -9.44 -60.81 -7.23
C ASN A 44 -9.80 -59.72 -8.24
N GLU A 45 -10.82 -59.95 -9.07
CA GLU A 45 -11.36 -58.96 -10.01
C GLU A 45 -11.92 -57.74 -9.27
N GLU A 46 -12.67 -57.94 -8.19
CA GLU A 46 -13.20 -56.85 -7.36
C GLU A 46 -12.08 -56.03 -6.70
N LEU A 47 -11.08 -56.70 -6.13
CA LEU A 47 -9.90 -56.04 -5.55
C LEU A 47 -9.12 -55.25 -6.60
N HIS A 48 -8.94 -55.79 -7.80
CA HIS A 48 -8.28 -55.07 -8.90
C HIS A 48 -9.07 -53.85 -9.34
N ALA A 49 -10.41 -53.95 -9.43
CA ALA A 49 -11.27 -52.81 -9.73
C ALA A 49 -11.18 -51.73 -8.64
N ASN A 50 -11.17 -52.13 -7.36
CA ASN A 50 -11.02 -51.23 -6.23
C ASN A 50 -9.65 -50.52 -6.24
N ILE A 51 -8.57 -51.25 -6.50
CA ILE A 51 -7.21 -50.68 -6.61
C ILE A 51 -7.17 -49.63 -7.73
N ALA A 52 -7.68 -49.97 -8.93
CA ALA A 52 -7.72 -49.03 -10.05
C ALA A 52 -8.52 -47.76 -9.72
N GLY A 53 -9.64 -47.90 -9.01
CA GLY A 53 -10.44 -46.77 -8.52
C GLY A 53 -9.69 -45.89 -7.51
N LEU A 54 -8.98 -46.50 -6.56
CA LEU A 54 -8.17 -45.79 -5.57
C LEU A 54 -6.98 -45.07 -6.22
N GLU A 55 -6.28 -45.70 -7.16
CA GLU A 55 -5.18 -45.09 -7.91
C GLU A 55 -5.64 -43.86 -8.70
N SER A 56 -6.80 -43.94 -9.36
CA SER A 56 -7.40 -42.81 -10.06
C SER A 56 -7.68 -41.63 -9.12
N ARG A 57 -8.26 -41.91 -7.94
CA ARG A 57 -8.51 -40.88 -6.91
C ARG A 57 -7.22 -40.26 -6.39
N ILE A 58 -6.18 -41.07 -6.14
CA ILE A 58 -4.87 -40.58 -5.70
C ILE A 58 -4.28 -39.64 -6.76
N ASN A 59 -4.33 -40.01 -8.04
CA ASN A 59 -3.83 -39.15 -9.11
C ASN A 59 -4.61 -37.84 -9.23
N HIS A 60 -5.94 -37.89 -9.06
CA HIS A 60 -6.76 -36.68 -9.00
C HIS A 60 -6.36 -35.77 -7.84
N TYR A 61 -6.19 -36.31 -6.63
CA TYR A 61 -5.77 -35.52 -5.47
C TYR A 61 -4.35 -34.95 -5.62
N LYS A 62 -3.42 -35.67 -6.23
CA LYS A 62 -2.08 -35.15 -6.53
C LYS A 62 -2.14 -33.95 -7.48
N GLY A 63 -2.95 -34.01 -8.53
CA GLY A 63 -3.15 -32.87 -9.44
C GLY A 63 -3.81 -31.67 -8.76
N LEU A 64 -4.77 -31.92 -7.86
CA LEU A 64 -5.38 -30.87 -7.04
C LEU A 64 -4.36 -30.23 -6.08
N GLU A 65 -3.52 -31.03 -5.44
CA GLU A 65 -2.45 -30.57 -4.55
C GLU A 65 -1.45 -29.68 -5.30
N GLU A 66 -1.04 -30.08 -6.50
CA GLU A 66 -0.16 -29.28 -7.35
C GLU A 66 -0.80 -27.93 -7.75
N THR A 67 -2.06 -27.97 -8.16
CA THR A 67 -2.83 -26.76 -8.48
C THR A 67 -2.94 -25.83 -7.28
N LEU A 68 -3.20 -26.38 -6.09
CA LEU A 68 -3.29 -25.62 -4.85
C LEU A 68 -1.94 -25.00 -4.47
N LYS A 69 -0.84 -25.75 -4.58
CA LYS A 69 0.53 -25.22 -4.36
C LYS A 69 0.82 -24.06 -5.30
N ASN A 70 0.49 -24.20 -6.58
CA ASN A 70 0.68 -23.14 -7.57
C ASN A 70 -0.16 -21.90 -7.25
N ALA A 71 -1.42 -22.08 -6.83
CA ALA A 71 -2.29 -20.99 -6.42
C ALA A 71 -1.74 -20.24 -5.20
N ILE A 72 -1.20 -20.95 -4.20
CA ILE A 72 -0.58 -20.35 -3.01
C ILE A 72 0.65 -19.52 -3.40
N VAL A 73 1.52 -20.06 -4.26
CA VAL A 73 2.72 -19.33 -4.73
C VAL A 73 2.32 -18.07 -5.50
N LEU A 74 1.28 -18.16 -6.34
CA LEU A 74 0.77 -17.01 -7.09
C LEU A 74 0.20 -15.95 -6.15
N ALA A 75 -0.61 -16.36 -5.15
CA ALA A 75 -1.17 -15.45 -4.16
C ALA A 75 -0.08 -14.74 -3.35
N GLN A 76 0.96 -15.47 -2.94
CA GLN A 76 2.11 -14.90 -2.24
C GLN A 76 2.85 -13.86 -3.09
N LYS A 77 3.15 -14.20 -4.35
CA LYS A 77 3.79 -13.26 -5.29
C LYS A 77 2.94 -12.00 -5.50
N ALA A 78 1.63 -12.16 -5.65
CA ALA A 78 0.72 -11.03 -5.80
C ALA A 78 0.71 -10.14 -4.55
N ALA A 79 0.69 -10.75 -3.36
CA ALA A 79 0.75 -10.02 -2.09
C ALA A 79 2.07 -9.23 -1.96
N ASP A 80 3.20 -9.85 -2.30
CA ASP A 80 4.52 -9.20 -2.28
C ASP A 80 4.57 -8.02 -3.27
N GLN A 81 4.05 -8.19 -4.49
CA GLN A 81 3.96 -7.13 -5.49
C GLN A 81 3.09 -5.96 -5.03
N ILE A 82 1.92 -6.24 -4.43
CA ILE A 82 1.04 -5.20 -3.88
C ILE A 82 1.77 -4.43 -2.79
N LYS A 83 2.45 -5.13 -1.88
CA LYS A 83 3.20 -4.49 -0.80
C LYS A 83 4.33 -3.59 -1.32
N GLU A 84 5.07 -4.06 -2.33
CA GLU A 84 6.15 -3.29 -2.96
C GLU A 84 5.61 -2.07 -3.74
N SER A 85 4.50 -2.20 -4.47
CA SER A 85 3.86 -1.08 -5.16
C SER A 85 3.37 -0.04 -4.18
N ALA A 86 2.65 -0.47 -3.13
CA ALA A 86 2.13 0.42 -2.10
C ALA A 86 3.25 1.17 -1.36
N ALA A 87 4.39 0.50 -1.09
CA ALA A 87 5.55 1.16 -0.49
C ALA A 87 6.13 2.24 -1.41
N ARG A 88 6.33 1.92 -2.70
CA ARG A 88 6.82 2.89 -3.69
C ARG A 88 5.90 4.08 -3.88
N GLU A 89 4.59 3.85 -3.93
CA GLU A 89 3.58 4.90 -4.03
C GLU A 89 3.57 5.78 -2.77
N ALA A 90 3.64 5.17 -1.58
CA ALA A 90 3.73 5.92 -0.33
C ALA A 90 4.98 6.81 -0.28
N ASP A 91 6.14 6.30 -0.66
CA ASP A 91 7.38 7.08 -0.73
C ASP A 91 7.25 8.24 -1.73
N ALA A 92 6.66 8.00 -2.90
CA ALA A 92 6.42 9.03 -3.90
C ALA A 92 5.48 10.15 -3.39
N ILE A 93 4.41 9.77 -2.67
CA ILE A 93 3.47 10.72 -2.06
C ILE A 93 4.19 11.56 -0.99
N ILE A 94 5.01 10.93 -0.14
CA ILE A 94 5.76 11.63 0.91
C ILE A 94 6.74 12.63 0.29
N GLU A 95 7.48 12.23 -0.75
CA GLU A 95 8.44 13.11 -1.41
C GLU A 95 7.76 14.28 -2.13
N GLU A 96 6.61 14.04 -2.78
CA GLU A 96 5.83 15.12 -3.39
C GLU A 96 5.27 16.08 -2.33
N ALA A 97 4.72 15.56 -1.23
CA ALA A 97 4.22 16.38 -0.13
C ALA A 97 5.32 17.24 0.49
N ARG A 98 6.53 16.68 0.68
CA ARG A 98 7.71 17.42 1.16
C ARG A 98 8.09 18.54 0.21
N ARG A 99 8.15 18.27 -1.10
CA ARG A 99 8.45 19.26 -2.14
C ARG A 99 7.45 20.41 -2.12
N GLN A 100 6.15 20.10 -2.05
CA GLN A 100 5.10 21.11 -1.97
C GLN A 100 5.20 21.94 -0.68
N ALA A 101 5.46 21.30 0.45
CA ALA A 101 5.65 22.00 1.72
C ALA A 101 6.85 22.96 1.67
N ASP A 102 7.97 22.55 1.07
CA ASP A 102 9.14 23.42 0.89
C ASP A 102 8.85 24.61 -0.02
N ILE A 103 8.12 24.40 -1.12
CA ILE A 103 7.68 25.49 -2.02
C ILE A 103 6.81 26.49 -1.26
N ILE A 104 5.79 26.01 -0.54
CA ILE A 104 4.89 26.87 0.25
C ILE A 104 5.68 27.63 1.31
N ARG A 105 6.64 26.99 1.99
CA ARG A 105 7.50 27.64 2.98
C ARG A 105 8.35 28.74 2.36
N GLN A 106 8.96 28.48 1.20
CA GLN A 106 9.76 29.48 0.48
C GLN A 106 8.91 30.67 0.03
N GLN A 107 7.72 30.41 -0.51
CA GLN A 107 6.79 31.48 -0.92
C GLN A 107 6.34 32.32 0.28
N ALA A 108 5.98 31.67 1.40
CA ALA A 108 5.60 32.36 2.63
C ALA A 108 6.75 33.21 3.17
N GLU A 109 7.97 32.71 3.12
CA GLU A 109 9.19 33.44 3.53
C GLU A 109 9.44 34.66 2.64
N GLU A 110 9.26 34.53 1.32
CA GLU A 110 9.43 35.63 0.38
C GLU A 110 8.36 36.72 0.59
N VAL A 111 7.10 36.33 0.79
CA VAL A 111 6.01 37.27 1.11
C VAL A 111 6.29 37.97 2.43
N ARG A 112 6.73 37.22 3.46
CA ARG A 112 7.11 37.78 4.76
C ARG A 112 8.21 38.82 4.61
N LYS A 113 9.26 38.50 3.84
CA LYS A 113 10.38 39.41 3.60
C LYS A 113 9.91 40.71 2.92
N LYS A 114 9.09 40.59 1.87
CA LYS A 114 8.51 41.76 1.17
C LYS A 114 7.66 42.63 2.12
N ALA A 115 6.85 42.00 2.97
CA ALA A 115 6.06 42.72 3.96
C ALA A 115 6.93 43.49 4.96
N TYR A 116 8.04 42.90 5.44
CA TYR A 116 9.00 43.60 6.30
C TYR A 116 9.67 44.78 5.59
N GLU A 117 10.12 44.60 4.34
CA GLU A 117 10.71 45.67 3.53
C GLU A 117 9.72 46.83 3.33
N GLU A 118 8.44 46.52 3.08
CA GLU A 118 7.39 47.52 2.93
C GLU A 118 7.07 48.26 4.23
N ILE A 119 6.98 47.55 5.36
CA ILE A 119 6.81 48.17 6.69
C ILE A 119 7.95 49.15 6.98
N GLU A 120 9.20 48.76 6.70
CA GLU A 120 10.36 49.62 6.95
C GLU A 120 10.38 50.84 6.03
N ALA A 121 10.02 50.67 4.75
CA ALA A 121 9.86 51.79 3.82
C ALA A 121 8.79 52.78 4.28
N GLN A 122 7.64 52.29 4.79
CA GLN A 122 6.58 53.15 5.33
C GLN A 122 7.03 53.89 6.60
N ARG A 123 7.78 53.22 7.49
CA ARG A 123 8.39 53.86 8.66
C ARG A 123 9.33 54.99 8.27
N GLN A 124 10.20 54.76 7.29
CA GLN A 124 11.09 55.81 6.80
C GLN A 124 10.34 57.00 6.22
N LYS A 125 9.28 56.77 5.43
CA LYS A 125 8.41 57.84 4.92
C LYS A 125 7.76 58.63 6.06
N ALA A 126 7.21 57.96 7.06
CA ALA A 126 6.62 58.61 8.23
C ALA A 126 7.65 59.43 9.04
N MET A 127 8.86 58.91 9.21
CA MET A 127 9.95 59.64 9.87
C MET A 127 10.37 60.90 9.09
N ARG A 128 10.50 60.80 7.76
CA ARG A 128 10.81 61.94 6.89
C ARG A 128 9.72 63.00 6.96
N PHE A 129 8.45 62.60 6.81
CA PHE A 129 7.31 63.51 6.94
C PHE A 129 7.28 64.22 8.29
N LYS A 130 7.52 63.49 9.39
CA LYS A 130 7.61 64.08 10.73
C LYS A 130 8.74 65.10 10.84
N ALA A 131 9.91 64.81 10.28
CA ALA A 131 11.05 65.74 10.28
C ALA A 131 10.74 67.00 9.46
N GLU A 132 10.18 66.85 8.26
CA GLU A 132 9.76 67.96 7.40
C GLU A 132 8.73 68.87 8.08
N MET A 133 7.70 68.29 8.71
CA MET A 133 6.70 69.03 9.46
C MET A 133 7.30 69.78 10.65
N ARG A 134 8.24 69.16 11.38
CA ARG A 134 8.93 69.82 12.50
C ARG A 134 9.72 71.04 12.01
N THR A 135 10.45 70.92 10.90
CA THR A 135 11.20 72.02 10.31
C THR A 135 10.28 73.14 9.83
N LEU A 136 9.15 72.80 9.20
CA LEU A 136 8.16 73.78 8.76
C LEU A 136 7.55 74.54 9.95
N LEU A 137 7.13 73.83 11.00
CA LEU A 137 6.58 74.47 12.19
C LEU A 137 7.61 75.37 12.88
N GLN A 138 8.85 74.91 12.99
CA GLN A 138 9.93 75.71 13.57
C GLN A 138 10.18 76.98 12.75
N SER A 139 10.22 76.91 11.42
CA SER A 139 10.40 78.09 10.59
C SER A 139 9.20 79.05 10.67
N THR A 140 7.96 78.54 10.79
CA THR A 140 6.78 79.40 11.00
C THR A 140 6.79 80.09 12.35
N LEU A 141 7.23 79.41 13.42
CA LEU A 141 7.40 80.02 14.74
C LEU A 141 8.48 81.11 14.69
N GLU A 142 9.63 80.83 14.09
CA GLU A 142 10.70 81.83 13.94
C GLU A 142 10.24 83.06 13.12
N MET A 143 9.37 82.88 12.12
CA MET A 143 8.77 84.00 11.39
C MET A 143 7.77 84.78 12.24
N LEU A 144 6.94 84.10 13.04
CA LEU A 144 5.99 84.76 13.93
C LEU A 144 6.71 85.55 15.02
N ASP A 145 7.74 84.98 15.65
CA ASP A 145 8.56 85.66 16.66
C ASP A 145 9.21 86.92 16.07
N LYS A 146 9.81 86.83 14.87
CA LYS A 146 10.36 88.01 14.17
C LYS A 146 9.31 89.07 13.85
N ASN A 147 8.09 88.65 13.49
CA ASN A 147 7.00 89.58 13.20
C ASN A 147 6.49 90.26 14.48
N VAL A 148 6.37 89.53 15.59
CA VAL A 148 6.00 90.08 16.90
C VAL A 148 7.09 91.04 17.37
N ASP A 149 8.36 90.67 17.32
CA ASP A 149 9.49 91.55 17.66
C ASP A 149 9.48 92.85 16.83
N ASN A 150 9.16 92.75 15.53
CA ASN A 150 9.01 93.92 14.67
C ASN A 150 7.82 94.79 15.09
N ILE A 151 6.67 94.19 15.41
CA ILE A 151 5.50 94.93 15.91
C ILE A 151 5.83 95.62 17.24
N THR A 152 6.43 94.91 18.19
CA THR A 152 6.85 95.48 19.49
C THR A 152 7.83 96.63 19.30
N ARG A 153 8.80 96.51 18.38
CA ARG A 153 9.70 97.63 18.04
C ARG A 153 8.98 98.84 17.43
N VAL A 154 7.95 98.63 16.61
CA VAL A 154 7.14 99.73 16.05
C VAL A 154 6.33 100.42 17.16
N PHE A 155 5.71 99.65 18.06
CA PHE A 155 4.94 100.19 19.19
C PHE A 155 5.84 100.90 20.23
N ASP A 156 6.99 100.33 20.60
CA ASP A 156 7.96 100.96 21.50
C ASP A 156 8.57 102.22 20.87
N GLY A 157 8.77 102.22 19.55
CA GLY A 157 9.25 103.38 18.78
C GLY A 157 8.20 104.47 18.53
N GLU A 158 6.90 104.17 18.69
CA GLU A 158 5.81 105.16 18.67
C GLU A 158 5.49 105.69 20.07
N ASN A 159 5.63 104.88 21.12
CA ASN A 159 5.45 105.33 22.50
C ASN A 159 6.50 106.40 22.89
N ASN A 160 7.68 106.38 22.25
CA ASN A 160 8.71 107.41 22.41
C ASN A 160 8.49 108.67 21.54
N ARG A 161 7.44 108.71 20.70
CA ARG A 161 7.09 109.86 19.85
C ARG A 161 5.93 110.71 20.38
N ASN A 162 5.19 110.23 21.39
CA ASN A 162 4.06 110.96 21.98
C ASN A 162 4.40 111.82 23.20
N ASP A 163 5.67 111.92 23.60
CA ASP A 163 6.11 112.72 24.76
C ASP A 163 6.34 114.23 24.45
N TRP A 164 5.95 114.70 23.26
CA TRP A 164 6.19 116.08 22.79
C TRP A 164 4.94 116.96 22.65
N ARG A 165 3.83 116.61 23.29
CA ARG A 165 2.70 117.54 23.45
C ARG A 165 2.67 118.12 24.87
N GLN A 166 3.55 119.10 25.12
CA GLN A 166 3.18 120.35 25.79
C GLN A 166 2.85 121.38 24.71
#